data_AF-A0A5N6JZ38-F1
#
_entry.id   AF-A0A5N6JZ38-F1
#
_cell.length_a   1.000
_cell.length_b   1.000
_cell.length_c   1.000
_cell.angle_alpha   90.00
_cell.angle_beta   90.00
_cell.angle_gamma   90.00
#
_symmetry.space_group_name_H-M   'P 1'
#
loop_
_entity.id
_entity.type
_entity.pdbx_description
1 polymer ?
#
loop_
_entity_poly.entity_id
_entity_poly.type
_entity_poly.pdbx_seq_one_letter_code
_entity_poly.pdbx_strand_id
1 'polypeptide(L)'
;MGNKNAFGNTKLSINHTAGLPVKKTVEIFPKAAAKPKYKPKPVVQLSTLSKHPAIEITNNKEISIYIEMCSSMPEEPTDMPSLRAALTEYKSIKKLSIKIHAPWPRTESRVHSIKKLFAIINAFRLNTLKTTMSIDGCNFPQMKLAAAVHALSCFKKWQSYYQVYDEVNKLEDDRIKIAHGSEFDLRLRGVYKKEFLTSV
;
A
#
# COMPACT_ATOMS: atom_id res chain seq x y z
N MET A 1 23.55 36.56 66.07
CA MET A 1 24.70 35.69 65.74
C MET A 1 24.74 35.58 64.22
N GLY A 2 25.52 36.43 63.55
CA GLY A 2 26.87 36.07 63.08
C GLY A 2 26.74 35.46 61.68
N ASN A 3 26.54 36.26 60.63
CA ASN A 3 27.55 36.97 59.84
C ASN A 3 28.64 36.04 59.29
N LYS A 4 28.77 36.01 57.96
CA LYS A 4 29.98 36.31 57.17
C LYS A 4 29.91 35.60 55.80
N ASN A 5 29.77 36.35 54.69
CA ASN A 5 30.86 36.87 53.82
C ASN A 5 31.07 35.91 52.64
N ALA A 6 31.49 36.29 51.44
CA ALA A 6 31.70 37.52 50.68
C ALA A 6 32.25 37.02 49.31
N PHE A 7 32.03 37.69 48.19
CA PHE A 7 33.04 38.42 47.38
C PHE A 7 32.61 38.22 45.92
N GLY A 8 32.69 39.17 45.01
CA GLY A 8 33.23 40.52 45.08
C GLY A 8 32.75 41.27 43.83
N ASN A 9 32.42 42.53 44.05
CA ASN A 9 32.09 43.52 43.04
C ASN A 9 33.35 44.38 42.89
N THR A 10 33.91 44.51 41.68
CA THR A 10 34.99 45.47 41.41
C THR A 10 34.54 46.46 40.34
N LYS A 11 34.76 47.72 40.69
CA LYS A 11 34.32 48.97 40.08
C LYS A 11 35.33 49.48 39.04
N LEU A 12 34.87 50.48 38.28
CA LEU A 12 35.60 51.50 37.49
C LEU A 12 36.03 51.06 36.09
N SER A 13 35.83 51.82 35.00
CA SER A 13 35.96 53.28 34.89
C SER A 13 35.08 53.84 33.76
N ILE A 14 34.55 55.05 33.97
CA ILE A 14 33.91 55.88 32.95
C ILE A 14 35.02 56.67 32.25
N ASN A 15 35.13 56.58 30.93
CA ASN A 15 35.80 57.59 30.10
C ASN A 15 34.82 58.10 29.05
N HIS A 16 34.48 59.39 29.15
CA HIS A 16 33.82 60.17 28.11
C HIS A 16 34.83 60.49 27.00
N THR A 17 34.58 60.11 25.75
CA THR A 17 35.00 60.93 24.59
C THR A 17 34.23 60.57 23.30
N ALA A 18 33.64 61.61 22.72
CA ALA A 18 33.36 61.89 21.31
C ALA A 18 33.03 60.74 20.31
N GLY A 19 31.76 60.73 19.87
CA GLY A 19 31.36 60.84 18.46
C GLY A 19 31.79 59.76 17.46
N LEU A 20 30.81 58.97 16.98
CA LEU A 20 30.75 58.38 15.63
C LEU A 20 29.28 57.96 15.35
N PRO A 21 28.75 58.12 14.12
CA PRO A 21 27.33 57.95 13.82
C PRO A 21 26.91 56.47 13.74
N VAL A 22 25.75 56.17 14.31
CA VAL A 22 25.06 54.86 14.22
C VAL A 22 24.70 54.59 12.75
N LYS A 23 25.39 53.64 12.12
CA LYS A 23 24.96 53.07 10.84
C LYS A 23 23.67 52.27 11.07
N LYS A 24 22.56 52.70 10.46
CA LYS A 24 21.36 51.89 10.30
C LYS A 24 21.72 50.68 9.43
N THR A 25 21.85 49.50 10.04
CA THR A 25 21.82 48.24 9.30
C THR A 25 20.40 48.04 8.79
N VAL A 26 20.21 48.24 7.49
CA VAL A 26 18.99 47.81 6.79
C VAL A 26 19.10 46.29 6.65
N GLU A 27 18.30 45.56 7.42
CA GLU A 27 18.11 44.13 7.18
C GLU A 27 17.39 43.96 5.83
N ILE A 28 18.16 43.57 4.82
CA ILE A 28 17.62 43.16 3.53
C ILE A 28 17.05 41.75 3.72
N PHE A 29 15.74 41.65 3.95
CA PHE A 29 15.04 40.38 3.85
C PHE A 29 15.25 39.80 2.44
N PRO A 30 15.77 38.57 2.28
CA PRO A 30 15.84 37.95 0.97
C PRO A 30 14.41 37.75 0.44
N LYS A 31 14.19 38.31 -0.75
CA LYS A 31 12.95 38.21 -1.53
C LYS A 31 12.53 36.74 -1.62
N ALA A 32 11.34 36.41 -1.10
CA ALA A 32 10.79 35.06 -1.10
C ALA A 32 10.85 34.46 -2.51
N ALA A 33 11.59 33.35 -2.65
CA ALA A 33 11.64 32.58 -3.89
C ALA A 33 10.22 32.16 -4.29
N ALA A 34 9.82 32.49 -5.51
CA ALA A 34 8.52 32.12 -6.04
C ALA A 34 8.36 30.60 -6.02
N LYS A 35 7.32 30.10 -5.34
CA LYS A 35 6.97 28.67 -5.31
C LYS A 35 6.81 28.19 -6.76
N PRO A 36 7.39 27.04 -7.15
CA PRO A 36 7.25 26.52 -8.50
C PRO A 36 5.76 26.32 -8.83
N LYS A 37 5.31 26.88 -9.96
CA LYS A 37 3.94 26.72 -10.47
C LYS A 37 3.66 25.23 -10.67
N TYR A 38 2.87 24.64 -9.79
CA TYR A 38 2.42 23.25 -9.91
C TYR A 38 1.53 23.13 -11.16
N LYS A 39 2.05 22.51 -12.21
CA LYS A 39 1.22 22.07 -13.34
C LYS A 39 0.49 20.80 -12.92
N PRO A 40 -0.85 20.77 -12.84
CA PRO A 40 -1.57 19.55 -12.55
C PRO A 40 -1.26 18.51 -13.63
N LYS A 41 -0.83 17.32 -13.22
CA LYS A 41 -0.64 16.20 -14.16
C LYS A 41 -1.99 15.86 -14.80
N PRO A 42 -2.01 15.52 -16.10
CA PRO A 42 -3.22 15.07 -16.77
C PRO A 42 -3.84 13.90 -16.00
N VAL A 43 -5.13 13.99 -15.71
CA VAL A 43 -5.88 12.90 -15.09
C VAL A 43 -6.16 11.88 -16.18
N VAL A 44 -5.56 10.70 -16.06
CA VAL A 44 -5.84 9.57 -16.96
C VAL A 44 -7.29 9.13 -16.72
N GLN A 45 -8.09 9.09 -17.78
CA GLN A 45 -9.41 8.48 -17.72
C GLN A 45 -9.26 6.96 -17.80
N LEU A 46 -9.73 6.23 -16.80
CA LEU A 46 -9.52 4.78 -16.77
C LEU A 46 -10.37 4.05 -17.80
N SER A 47 -11.51 4.63 -18.19
CA SER A 47 -12.43 4.07 -19.19
C SER A 47 -11.84 3.98 -20.59
N THR A 48 -10.73 4.68 -20.86
CA THR A 48 -10.03 4.65 -22.16
C THR A 48 -8.86 3.67 -22.18
N LEU A 49 -8.57 2.99 -21.06
CA LEU A 49 -7.50 2.00 -20.96
C LEU A 49 -7.94 0.64 -21.48
N SER A 50 -6.97 -0.25 -21.69
CA SER A 50 -7.21 -1.64 -22.10
C SER A 50 -8.19 -2.35 -21.17
N LYS A 51 -9.36 -2.72 -21.71
CA LYS A 51 -10.39 -3.44 -20.97
C LYS A 51 -10.00 -4.90 -20.78
N HIS A 52 -10.36 -5.45 -19.63
CA HIS A 52 -10.19 -6.87 -19.34
C HIS A 52 -11.42 -7.36 -18.56
N PRO A 53 -11.98 -8.57 -18.84
CA PRO A 53 -13.19 -9.07 -18.19
C PRO A 53 -13.09 -9.12 -16.66
N ALA A 54 -11.92 -9.47 -16.14
CA ALA A 54 -11.64 -9.49 -14.70
C ALA A 54 -11.52 -8.10 -14.05
N ILE A 55 -11.40 -7.00 -14.81
CA ILE A 55 -11.21 -5.64 -14.27
C ILE A 55 -12.53 -4.86 -14.39
N GLU A 56 -13.06 -4.47 -13.25
CA GLU A 56 -14.18 -3.55 -13.15
C GLU A 56 -13.69 -2.16 -12.72
N ILE A 57 -14.04 -1.14 -13.49
CA ILE A 57 -13.70 0.25 -13.16
C ILE A 57 -14.85 0.83 -12.33
N THR A 58 -14.61 1.01 -11.03
CA THR A 58 -15.60 1.64 -10.14
C THR A 58 -15.60 3.16 -10.31
N ASN A 59 -14.42 3.77 -10.45
CA ASN A 59 -14.27 5.19 -10.76
C ASN A 59 -12.83 5.47 -11.27
N ASN A 60 -12.53 6.71 -11.65
CA ASN A 60 -11.22 7.11 -12.19
C ASN A 60 -10.01 6.94 -11.24
N LYS A 61 -10.20 6.46 -10.00
CA LYS A 61 -9.13 6.20 -9.02
C LYS A 61 -9.23 4.81 -8.39
N GLU A 62 -10.18 3.99 -8.80
CA GLU A 62 -10.55 2.76 -8.12
C GLU A 62 -11.00 1.70 -9.12
N ILE A 63 -10.38 0.54 -9.02
CA ILE A 63 -10.76 -0.65 -9.77
C ILE A 63 -10.94 -1.84 -8.83
N SER A 64 -11.77 -2.77 -9.26
CA SER A 64 -11.93 -4.09 -8.65
C SER A 64 -11.45 -5.16 -9.64
N ILE A 65 -10.75 -6.17 -9.12
CA ILE A 65 -10.28 -7.30 -9.91
C ILE A 65 -10.89 -8.58 -9.35
N TYR A 66 -11.62 -9.33 -10.17
CA TYR A 66 -12.12 -10.66 -9.85
C TYR A 66 -11.29 -11.72 -10.58
N ILE A 67 -10.66 -12.62 -9.83
CA ILE A 67 -9.78 -13.65 -10.37
C ILE A 67 -10.40 -15.02 -10.08
N GLU A 68 -10.88 -15.67 -11.13
CA GLU A 68 -11.34 -17.05 -11.12
C GLU A 68 -10.16 -17.97 -11.44
N MET A 69 -9.79 -18.85 -10.52
CA MET A 69 -8.71 -19.83 -10.70
C MET A 69 -9.21 -21.27 -10.82
N CYS A 70 -10.50 -21.51 -10.64
CA CYS A 70 -11.12 -22.82 -10.78
C CYS A 70 -11.35 -23.17 -12.25
N SER A 71 -10.76 -24.28 -12.70
CA SER A 71 -10.98 -24.81 -14.05
C SER A 71 -12.21 -25.70 -14.18
N SER A 72 -12.84 -26.05 -13.05
CA SER A 72 -14.06 -26.86 -13.00
C SER A 72 -15.34 -26.03 -12.89
N MET A 73 -15.23 -24.70 -12.84
CA MET A 73 -16.38 -23.82 -12.91
C MET A 73 -16.90 -23.70 -14.36
N PRO A 74 -18.20 -23.42 -14.55
CA PRO A 74 -18.75 -23.14 -15.88
C PRO A 74 -18.18 -21.86 -16.49
N GLU A 75 -17.64 -20.97 -15.66
CA GLU A 75 -16.91 -19.77 -16.08
C GLU A 75 -15.46 -20.13 -16.40
N GLU A 76 -14.94 -19.61 -17.52
CA GLU A 76 -13.55 -19.85 -17.88
C GLU A 76 -12.59 -19.24 -16.83
N PRO A 77 -11.48 -19.92 -16.50
CA PRO A 77 -10.45 -19.37 -15.66
C PRO A 77 -9.96 -18.02 -16.20
N THR A 78 -9.62 -17.12 -15.29
CA THR A 78 -9.10 -15.81 -15.67
C THR A 78 -7.79 -15.96 -16.44
N ASP A 79 -7.73 -15.34 -17.63
CA ASP A 79 -6.49 -15.23 -18.42
C ASP A 79 -5.49 -14.30 -17.71
N MET A 80 -4.68 -14.90 -16.85
CA MET A 80 -3.69 -14.18 -16.04
C MET A 80 -2.64 -13.43 -16.90
N PRO A 81 -2.11 -13.98 -18.02
CA PRO A 81 -1.29 -13.22 -18.97
C PRO A 81 -1.92 -11.92 -19.47
N SER A 82 -3.14 -11.94 -20.02
CA SER A 82 -3.77 -10.73 -20.55
C SER A 82 -4.18 -9.76 -19.43
N LEU A 83 -4.63 -10.27 -18.29
CA LEU A 83 -4.89 -9.46 -17.09
C LEU A 83 -3.64 -8.66 -16.69
N ARG A 84 -2.48 -9.31 -16.62
CA ARG A 84 -1.22 -8.63 -16.26
C ARG A 84 -0.86 -7.56 -17.28
N ALA A 85 -1.02 -7.82 -18.57
CA ALA A 85 -0.74 -6.85 -19.62
C ALA A 85 -1.63 -5.60 -19.46
N ALA A 86 -2.95 -5.79 -19.37
CA ALA A 86 -3.91 -4.71 -19.18
C ALA A 86 -3.63 -3.92 -17.88
N LEU A 87 -3.36 -4.63 -16.79
CA LEU A 87 -3.16 -3.99 -15.47
C LEU A 87 -2.00 -2.98 -15.47
N THR A 88 -0.96 -3.16 -16.29
CA THR A 88 0.17 -2.22 -16.33
C THR A 88 -0.20 -0.79 -16.71
N GLU A 89 -1.34 -0.57 -17.38
CA GLU A 89 -1.85 0.75 -17.74
C GLU A 89 -2.51 1.47 -16.55
N TYR A 90 -2.97 0.74 -15.55
CA TYR A 90 -3.73 1.26 -14.40
C TYR A 90 -2.85 1.80 -13.26
N LYS A 91 -1.58 2.14 -13.50
CA LYS A 91 -0.64 2.61 -12.44
C LYS A 91 -1.09 3.86 -11.68
N SER A 92 -2.02 4.63 -12.23
CA SER A 92 -2.52 5.89 -11.66
C SER A 92 -3.57 5.70 -10.55
N ILE A 93 -4.14 4.50 -10.41
CA ILE A 93 -5.18 4.22 -9.41
C ILE A 93 -4.68 4.43 -7.98
N LYS A 94 -5.61 4.70 -7.07
CA LYS A 94 -5.35 4.91 -5.64
C LYS A 94 -5.98 3.87 -4.76
N LYS A 95 -6.99 3.16 -5.24
CA LYS A 95 -7.68 2.10 -4.53
C LYS A 95 -7.77 0.88 -5.42
N LEU A 96 -7.50 -0.28 -4.85
CA LEU A 96 -7.59 -1.56 -5.53
C LEU A 96 -8.31 -2.55 -4.63
N SER A 97 -9.35 -3.19 -5.16
CA SER A 97 -9.97 -4.36 -4.55
C SER A 97 -9.65 -5.59 -5.39
N ILE A 98 -9.21 -6.67 -4.77
CA ILE A 98 -8.92 -7.93 -5.45
C ILE A 98 -9.70 -9.02 -4.73
N LYS A 99 -10.51 -9.77 -5.48
CA LYS A 99 -11.15 -10.99 -5.03
C LYS A 99 -10.57 -12.15 -5.81
N ILE A 100 -10.03 -13.13 -5.11
CA ILE A 100 -9.45 -14.35 -5.69
C ILE A 100 -10.34 -15.50 -5.28
N HIS A 101 -10.94 -16.18 -6.26
CA HIS A 101 -11.61 -17.45 -6.07
C HIS A 101 -10.66 -18.57 -6.49
N ALA A 102 -10.31 -19.43 -5.54
CA ALA A 102 -9.31 -20.47 -5.75
C ALA A 102 -9.63 -21.73 -4.93
N PRO A 103 -10.64 -22.50 -5.38
CA PRO A 103 -11.02 -23.75 -4.73
C PRO A 103 -9.99 -24.86 -4.97
N TRP A 104 -10.15 -25.94 -4.21
CA TRP A 104 -9.36 -27.16 -4.27
C TRP A 104 -9.63 -27.92 -5.59
N PRO A 105 -8.67 -28.67 -6.17
CA PRO A 105 -7.29 -28.90 -5.77
C PRO A 105 -6.30 -27.83 -6.25
N ARG A 106 -5.20 -27.70 -5.48
CA ARG A 106 -4.11 -26.73 -5.70
C ARG A 106 -3.16 -27.20 -6.80
N THR A 107 -2.76 -26.26 -7.67
CA THR A 107 -1.58 -26.40 -8.54
C THR A 107 -0.55 -25.31 -8.23
N GLU A 108 0.74 -25.65 -8.22
CA GLU A 108 1.83 -24.68 -7.97
C GLU A 108 1.88 -23.54 -9.01
N SER A 109 1.40 -23.79 -10.24
CA SER A 109 1.29 -22.80 -11.31
C SER A 109 0.40 -21.60 -10.95
N ARG A 110 -0.63 -21.80 -10.11
CA ARG A 110 -1.51 -20.73 -9.60
C ARG A 110 -0.75 -19.76 -8.70
N VAL A 111 0.08 -20.28 -7.80
CA VAL A 111 0.89 -19.46 -6.87
C VAL A 111 1.88 -18.59 -7.64
N HIS A 112 2.54 -19.15 -8.66
CA HIS A 112 3.45 -18.39 -9.51
C HIS A 112 2.76 -17.27 -10.29
N SER A 113 1.54 -17.52 -10.77
CA SER A 113 0.74 -16.52 -11.48
C SER A 113 0.34 -15.35 -10.56
N ILE A 114 -0.06 -15.66 -9.33
CA ILE A 114 -0.34 -14.65 -8.29
C ILE A 114 0.91 -13.85 -7.94
N LYS A 115 2.07 -14.50 -7.76
CA LYS A 115 3.35 -13.81 -7.48
C LYS A 115 3.64 -12.72 -8.52
N LYS A 116 3.51 -13.06 -9.81
CA LYS A 116 3.74 -12.11 -10.91
C LYS A 116 2.74 -10.95 -10.91
N LEU A 117 1.47 -11.22 -10.59
CA LEU A 117 0.45 -10.18 -10.48
C LEU A 117 0.77 -9.20 -9.33
N PHE A 118 1.09 -9.71 -8.15
CA PHE A 118 1.41 -8.89 -6.99
C PHE A 118 2.70 -8.09 -7.17
N ALA A 119 3.66 -8.58 -7.95
CA ALA A 119 4.85 -7.80 -8.34
C ALA A 119 4.48 -6.55 -9.15
N ILE A 120 3.52 -6.63 -10.07
CA ILE A 120 3.01 -5.48 -10.83
C ILE A 120 2.32 -4.50 -9.89
N ILE A 121 1.45 -5.01 -9.00
CA ILE A 121 0.71 -4.19 -8.04
C ILE A 121 1.64 -3.48 -7.06
N ASN A 122 2.77 -4.09 -6.68
CA ASN A 122 3.74 -3.46 -5.78
C ASN A 122 4.37 -2.18 -6.38
N ALA A 123 4.37 -2.04 -7.71
CA ALA A 123 4.81 -0.81 -8.37
C ALA A 123 3.79 0.34 -8.25
N PHE A 124 2.56 0.06 -7.80
CA PHE A 124 1.48 1.04 -7.78
C PHE A 124 1.56 1.86 -6.49
N ARG A 125 1.27 3.16 -6.60
CA ARG A 125 1.20 4.07 -5.45
C ARG A 125 -0.22 4.10 -4.88
N LEU A 126 -0.70 2.94 -4.40
CA LEU A 126 -2.03 2.79 -3.80
C LEU A 126 -2.09 3.38 -2.38
N ASN A 127 -3.24 3.95 -2.05
CA ASN A 127 -3.59 4.36 -0.70
C ASN A 127 -4.29 3.23 0.07
N THR A 128 -5.06 2.41 -0.65
CA THR A 128 -5.86 1.32 -0.08
C THR A 128 -5.78 0.10 -0.98
N LEU A 129 -5.51 -1.05 -0.36
CA LEU A 129 -5.66 -2.37 -0.98
C LEU A 129 -6.59 -3.22 -0.13
N LYS A 130 -7.63 -3.78 -0.75
CA LYS A 130 -8.51 -4.78 -0.16
C LYS A 130 -8.32 -6.10 -0.90
N THR A 131 -7.91 -7.15 -0.20
CA THR A 131 -7.79 -8.50 -0.78
C THR A 131 -8.79 -9.42 -0.10
N THR A 132 -9.60 -10.13 -0.89
CA THR A 132 -10.57 -11.11 -0.41
C THR A 132 -10.24 -12.46 -1.04
N MET A 133 -10.07 -13.50 -0.22
CA MET A 133 -9.87 -14.87 -0.70
C MET A 133 -11.15 -15.68 -0.49
N SER A 134 -11.67 -16.26 -1.57
CA SER A 134 -12.80 -17.19 -1.55
C SER A 134 -12.26 -18.62 -1.54
N ILE A 135 -12.56 -19.36 -0.47
CA ILE A 135 -11.97 -20.68 -0.15
C ILE A 135 -13.05 -21.73 0.16
N ASP A 136 -12.77 -23.00 -0.10
CA ASP A 136 -13.69 -24.11 0.23
C ASP A 136 -13.53 -24.47 1.71
N GLY A 137 -14.36 -23.85 2.55
CA GLY A 137 -14.29 -24.01 4.00
C GLY A 137 -13.04 -23.39 4.65
N CYS A 138 -12.75 -23.79 5.88
CA CYS A 138 -11.62 -23.25 6.66
C CYS A 138 -10.27 -23.92 6.34
N ASN A 139 -9.90 -24.01 5.06
CA ASN A 139 -8.68 -24.70 4.64
C ASN A 139 -7.47 -23.74 4.48
N PHE A 140 -6.59 -23.70 5.49
CA PHE A 140 -5.42 -22.81 5.52
C PHE A 140 -4.49 -22.88 4.28
N PRO A 141 -4.21 -24.04 3.66
CA PRO A 141 -3.46 -24.14 2.41
C PRO A 141 -4.01 -23.30 1.25
N GLN A 142 -5.33 -23.12 1.13
CA GLN A 142 -5.92 -22.26 0.09
C GLN A 142 -5.61 -20.77 0.35
N MET A 143 -5.49 -20.41 1.63
CA MET A 143 -5.07 -19.06 2.02
C MET A 143 -3.62 -18.73 1.65
N LYS A 144 -2.80 -19.71 1.23
CA LYS A 144 -1.41 -19.43 0.77
C LYS A 144 -1.36 -18.42 -0.38
N LEU A 145 -2.38 -18.37 -1.24
CA LEU A 145 -2.45 -17.36 -2.30
C LEU A 145 -2.60 -15.94 -1.73
N ALA A 146 -3.26 -15.80 -0.58
CA ALA A 146 -3.40 -14.53 0.12
C ALA A 146 -2.08 -14.09 0.77
N ALA A 147 -1.14 -15.01 1.02
CA ALA A 147 0.18 -14.67 1.55
C ALA A 147 0.97 -13.74 0.62
N ALA A 148 0.67 -13.75 -0.69
CA ALA A 148 1.26 -12.83 -1.67
C ALA A 148 0.98 -11.35 -1.34
N VAL A 149 -0.08 -11.04 -0.58
CA VAL A 149 -0.37 -9.67 -0.13
C VAL A 149 0.76 -9.12 0.75
N HIS A 150 1.49 -9.98 1.46
CA HIS A 150 2.61 -9.56 2.30
C HIS A 150 3.88 -9.26 1.49
N ALA A 151 3.92 -9.60 0.19
CA ALA A 151 4.99 -9.19 -0.72
C ALA A 151 4.99 -7.69 -1.00
N LEU A 152 3.93 -7.01 -0.61
CA LEU A 152 3.71 -5.63 -0.95
C LEU A 152 4.40 -4.70 0.06
N SER A 153 5.53 -4.15 -0.35
CA SER A 153 6.40 -3.32 0.47
C SER A 153 5.91 -1.86 0.61
N CYS A 154 4.94 -1.43 -0.21
CA CYS A 154 4.58 -0.02 -0.37
C CYS A 154 3.38 0.46 0.48
N PHE A 155 2.62 -0.45 1.12
CA PHE A 155 1.29 -0.10 1.63
C PHE A 155 1.26 0.23 3.12
N LYS A 156 0.86 1.48 3.43
CA LYS A 156 0.57 1.93 4.80
C LYS A 156 -0.74 1.40 5.36
N LYS A 157 -1.70 1.01 4.49
CA LYS A 157 -3.05 0.55 4.84
C LYS A 157 -3.53 -0.51 3.85
N TRP A 158 -3.32 -1.78 4.17
CA TRP A 158 -3.92 -2.90 3.44
C TRP A 158 -4.87 -3.67 4.35
N GLN A 159 -5.89 -4.29 3.77
CA GLN A 159 -6.86 -5.12 4.48
C GLN A 159 -7.02 -6.46 3.77
N SER A 160 -6.84 -7.56 4.50
CA SER A 160 -7.15 -8.90 4.00
C SER A 160 -8.43 -9.43 4.63
N TYR A 161 -9.17 -10.14 3.80
CA TYR A 161 -10.40 -10.84 4.14
C TYR A 161 -10.31 -12.25 3.59
N TYR A 162 -10.97 -13.19 4.26
CA TYR A 162 -11.34 -14.47 3.66
C TYR A 162 -12.86 -14.62 3.71
N GLN A 163 -13.40 -15.43 2.82
CA GLN A 163 -14.80 -15.80 2.78
C GLN A 163 -14.87 -17.28 2.39
N VAL A 164 -15.81 -18.00 2.99
CA VAL A 164 -16.05 -19.41 2.67
C VAL A 164 -16.98 -19.46 1.46
N TYR A 165 -16.60 -20.24 0.46
CA TYR A 165 -17.39 -20.54 -0.72
C TYR A 165 -17.92 -21.96 -0.61
N ASP A 166 -19.23 -22.10 -0.78
CA ASP A 166 -19.89 -23.38 -0.95
C ASP A 166 -20.05 -23.63 -2.46
N GLU A 167 -19.17 -24.47 -3.02
CA GLU A 167 -19.20 -24.83 -4.45
C GLU A 167 -20.50 -25.55 -4.85
N VAL A 168 -21.11 -26.32 -3.94
CA VAL A 168 -22.30 -27.12 -4.22
C VAL A 168 -23.50 -26.20 -4.42
N ASN A 169 -23.67 -25.23 -3.52
CA ASN A 169 -24.79 -24.29 -3.57
C ASN A 169 -24.45 -22.98 -4.29
N LYS A 170 -23.20 -22.77 -4.69
CA LYS A 170 -22.65 -21.53 -5.26
C LYS A 170 -22.90 -20.32 -4.35
N LEU A 171 -22.76 -20.50 -3.04
CA LEU A 171 -23.01 -19.48 -2.03
C LEU A 171 -21.71 -18.99 -1.40
N GLU A 172 -21.68 -17.71 -1.06
CA GLU A 172 -20.57 -17.08 -0.34
C GLU A 172 -21.04 -16.65 1.03
N ASP A 173 -20.30 -17.09 2.05
CA ASP A 173 -20.47 -16.59 3.41
C ASP A 173 -19.98 -15.16 3.56
N ASP A 174 -20.32 -14.55 4.70
CA ASP A 174 -19.84 -13.23 5.08
C ASP A 174 -18.30 -13.16 5.10
N ARG A 175 -17.77 -12.01 4.67
CA ARG A 175 -16.34 -11.76 4.63
C ARG A 175 -15.79 -11.60 6.04
N ILE A 176 -14.86 -12.47 6.42
CA ILE A 176 -14.17 -12.41 7.70
C ILE A 176 -12.85 -11.64 7.52
N LYS A 177 -12.70 -10.56 8.27
CA LYS A 177 -11.48 -9.73 8.25
C LYS A 177 -10.33 -10.45 8.96
N ILE A 178 -9.18 -10.56 8.31
CA ILE A 178 -7.95 -11.03 8.94
C ILE A 178 -7.34 -9.84 9.71
N ALA A 179 -7.46 -9.87 11.03
CA ALA A 179 -6.87 -8.85 11.89
C ALA A 179 -5.34 -8.98 11.94
N HIS A 180 -4.63 -7.86 11.95
CA HIS A 180 -3.17 -7.87 12.15
C HIS A 180 -2.82 -8.50 13.49
N GLY A 181 -1.82 -9.39 13.51
CA GLY A 181 -1.40 -10.12 14.71
C GLY A 181 -2.31 -11.29 15.09
N SER A 182 -3.41 -11.54 14.37
CA SER A 182 -4.20 -12.77 14.53
C SER A 182 -3.37 -13.99 14.10
N GLU A 183 -3.80 -15.18 14.55
CA GLU A 183 -3.17 -16.44 14.16
C GLU A 183 -3.07 -16.59 12.63
N PHE A 184 -4.13 -16.24 11.90
CA PHE A 184 -4.14 -16.27 10.44
C PHE A 184 -3.11 -15.31 9.83
N ASP A 185 -3.00 -14.07 10.34
CA ASP A 185 -1.99 -13.10 9.88
C ASP A 185 -0.56 -13.63 10.13
N LEU A 186 -0.30 -14.20 11.31
CA LEU A 186 1.02 -14.76 11.66
C LEU A 186 1.39 -15.94 10.77
N ARG A 187 0.46 -16.87 10.55
CA ARG A 187 0.68 -18.03 9.68
C ARG A 187 0.89 -17.57 8.22
N LEU A 188 0.11 -16.61 7.71
CA LEU A 188 0.29 -16.07 6.36
C LEU A 188 1.64 -15.36 6.18
N ARG A 189 2.12 -14.63 7.20
CA ARG A 189 3.48 -14.07 7.20
C ARG A 189 4.55 -15.16 7.16
N GLY A 190 4.34 -16.25 7.88
CA GLY A 190 5.23 -17.42 7.84
C GLY A 190 5.29 -18.04 6.43
N VAL A 191 4.13 -18.25 5.81
CA VAL A 191 4.02 -18.69 4.41
C VAL A 191 4.73 -17.72 3.46
N TYR A 192 4.51 -16.42 3.62
CA TYR A 192 5.17 -15.40 2.81
C TYR A 192 6.70 -15.50 2.91
N LYS A 193 7.24 -15.56 4.13
CA LYS A 193 8.70 -15.71 4.33
C LYS A 193 9.23 -16.97 3.63
N LYS A 194 8.58 -18.12 3.83
CA LYS A 194 9.03 -19.42 3.30
C LYS A 194 8.89 -19.56 1.79
N GLU A 195 7.80 -19.05 1.22
CA GLU A 195 7.45 -19.31 -0.18
C GLU A 195 7.85 -18.15 -1.10
N PHE A 196 8.07 -16.94 -0.56
CA PHE A 196 8.27 -15.72 -1.37
C PHE A 196 9.59 -14.99 -1.07
N LEU A 197 10.20 -15.16 0.11
CA LEU A 197 11.50 -14.53 0.42
C LEU A 197 12.68 -15.50 0.30
N THR A 198 12.50 -16.78 0.61
CA THR A 198 13.57 -17.80 0.55
C THR A 198 13.76 -18.45 -0.82
N SER A 199 13.10 -17.97 -1.87
CA SER A 199 13.27 -18.45 -3.25
C SER A 199 14.03 -17.45 -4.14
N VAL A 200 14.97 -16.70 -3.56
CA VAL A 200 15.95 -15.89 -4.30
C VAL A 200 17.21 -16.71 -4.52
#